data_AF-A0A318U703-F1
#
_entry.id   AF-A0A318U703-F1
#
_cell.length_a   1.000
_cell.length_b   1.000
_cell.length_c   1.000
_cell.angle_alpha   90.00
_cell.angle_beta   90.00
_cell.angle_gamma   90.00
#
_symmetry.space_group_name_H-M   'P 1'
#
loop_
_entity.id
_entity.type
_entity.pdbx_description
1 polymer ?
#
loop_
_entity_poly.entity_id
_entity_poly.type
_entity_poly.pdbx_seq_one_letter_code
_entity_poly.pdbx_strand_id
1 'polypeptide(L)'
;MKKAIKWMFVSSPILIAAPAIVSCAPINKAVTTLKNKAIWQVEQEIDDFFKDKTEDKDTEKLKEDVKKLLKDLKSKEISKNYSIANFLADSKNEFISLVNSFWQLKIGKAKKAFEYFAIYDDFRNWLLKNNIDAPANKKVKEKVDNFVKTNFDNGKIDFNNFSLEDIDKHKDKLNKFVEEIKDEIKDPELKKIVENASSNLNGIKEFL
;
A
#
# COMPACT_ATOMS: atom_id res chain seq x y z
N MET A 1 -17.41 -2.83 8.82
CA MET A 1 -18.07 -4.16 8.76
C MET A 1 -19.48 -4.15 8.16
N LYS A 2 -20.41 -3.26 8.57
CA LYS A 2 -21.78 -3.24 8.01
C LYS A 2 -21.89 -2.99 6.49
N LYS A 3 -20.90 -2.33 5.86
CA LYS A 3 -20.88 -2.05 4.40
C LYS A 3 -20.36 -3.21 3.53
N ALA A 4 -19.46 -4.06 4.04
CA ALA A 4 -18.94 -5.22 3.31
C ALA A 4 -19.98 -6.36 3.23
N ILE A 5 -20.82 -6.49 4.26
CA ILE A 5 -21.93 -7.46 4.30
C ILE A 5 -23.00 -7.13 3.24
N LYS A 6 -23.22 -5.85 2.89
CA LYS A 6 -24.13 -5.49 1.79
C LYS A 6 -23.67 -6.07 0.44
N TRP A 7 -22.37 -6.14 0.17
CA TRP A 7 -21.84 -6.72 -1.07
C TRP A 7 -21.98 -8.24 -1.12
N MET A 8 -21.97 -8.93 0.03
CA MET A 8 -22.31 -10.36 0.06
C MET A 8 -23.77 -10.62 -0.35
N PHE A 9 -24.69 -9.69 -0.11
CA PHE A 9 -26.08 -9.79 -0.55
C PHE A 9 -26.29 -9.47 -2.04
N VAL A 10 -25.47 -8.60 -2.64
CA VAL A 10 -25.47 -8.39 -4.11
C VAL A 10 -24.91 -9.61 -4.84
N SER A 11 -24.05 -10.40 -4.19
CA SER A 11 -23.55 -11.70 -4.69
C SER A 11 -24.48 -12.89 -4.41
N SER A 12 -25.60 -12.68 -3.72
CA SER A 12 -26.57 -13.74 -3.45
C SER A 12 -27.49 -13.90 -4.67
N PRO A 13 -27.73 -15.13 -5.17
CA PRO A 13 -28.65 -15.33 -6.26
C PRO A 13 -30.04 -14.88 -5.80
N ILE A 14 -30.60 -13.88 -6.46
CA ILE A 14 -32.04 -13.63 -6.42
C ILE A 14 -32.70 -14.98 -6.74
N LEU A 15 -33.51 -15.49 -5.81
CA LEU A 15 -34.35 -16.66 -5.99
C LEU A 15 -35.29 -16.39 -7.17
N ILE A 16 -34.86 -16.72 -8.39
CA ILE A 16 -35.71 -16.72 -9.57
C ILE A 16 -36.49 -18.03 -9.53
N ALA A 17 -37.71 -17.97 -9.01
CA ALA A 17 -38.72 -18.97 -9.29
C ALA A 17 -38.97 -18.97 -10.81
N ALA A 18 -38.42 -19.95 -11.53
CA ALA A 18 -38.64 -20.13 -12.95
C ALA A 18 -39.86 -21.04 -13.18
N PRO A 19 -40.85 -20.65 -13.99
CA PRO A 19 -41.85 -21.60 -14.45
C PRO A 19 -41.18 -22.55 -15.46
N ALA A 20 -41.34 -23.85 -15.23
CA ALA A 20 -40.83 -24.91 -16.10
C ALA A 20 -41.53 -24.84 -17.47
N ILE A 21 -40.83 -24.46 -18.54
CA ILE A 21 -41.31 -24.65 -19.92
C ILE A 21 -40.15 -25.10 -20.81
N VAL A 22 -40.41 -26.19 -21.53
CA VAL A 22 -39.51 -27.04 -22.30
C VAL A 22 -39.09 -26.37 -23.61
N SER A 23 -37.88 -25.80 -23.66
CA SER A 23 -37.04 -25.54 -24.85
C SER A 23 -35.75 -24.85 -24.39
N CYS A 24 -34.57 -25.44 -24.63
CA CYS A 24 -33.30 -24.94 -24.04
C CYS A 24 -32.74 -23.67 -24.73
N ALA A 25 -33.14 -23.35 -25.97
CA ALA A 25 -32.61 -22.20 -26.71
C ALA A 25 -33.22 -20.84 -26.31
N PRO A 26 -34.53 -20.71 -26.03
CA PRO A 26 -35.15 -19.48 -25.51
C PRO A 26 -34.71 -19.16 -24.07
N ILE A 27 -34.49 -20.18 -23.23
CA ILE A 27 -34.12 -20.00 -21.82
C ILE A 27 -32.71 -19.42 -21.72
N ASN A 28 -31.73 -19.95 -22.47
CA ASN A 28 -30.36 -19.42 -22.43
C ASN A 28 -30.30 -17.95 -22.88
N LYS A 29 -31.10 -17.58 -23.89
CA LYS A 29 -31.23 -16.18 -24.32
C LYS A 29 -31.86 -15.31 -23.22
N ALA A 30 -32.97 -15.74 -22.63
CA ALA A 30 -33.64 -15.00 -21.55
C ALA A 30 -32.73 -14.83 -20.32
N VAL A 31 -32.03 -15.88 -19.92
CA VAL A 31 -31.05 -15.88 -18.81
C VAL A 31 -29.88 -14.95 -19.13
N THR A 32 -29.35 -14.97 -20.36
CA THR A 32 -28.28 -14.07 -20.79
C THR A 32 -28.72 -12.60 -20.78
N THR A 33 -29.97 -12.31 -21.19
CA THR A 33 -30.55 -10.96 -21.12
C THR A 33 -30.71 -10.48 -19.67
N LEU A 34 -31.23 -11.32 -18.77
CA LEU A 34 -31.37 -10.99 -17.35
C LEU A 34 -30.02 -10.75 -16.68
N LYS A 35 -29.03 -11.62 -16.97
CA LYS A 35 -27.64 -11.47 -16.54
C LYS A 35 -27.07 -10.10 -16.96
N ASN A 36 -27.17 -9.76 -18.25
CA ASN A 36 -26.64 -8.50 -18.78
C ASN A 36 -27.32 -7.28 -18.16
N LYS A 37 -28.64 -7.36 -17.89
CA LYS A 37 -29.38 -6.31 -17.20
C LYS A 37 -28.90 -6.12 -15.76
N ALA A 38 -28.69 -7.21 -15.02
CA ALA A 38 -28.17 -7.15 -13.65
C ALA A 38 -26.76 -6.55 -13.61
N ILE A 39 -25.86 -6.98 -14.52
CA ILE A 39 -24.50 -6.41 -14.60
C ILE A 39 -24.53 -4.92 -14.93
N TRP A 40 -25.40 -4.49 -15.86
CA TRP A 40 -25.55 -3.07 -16.19
C TRP A 40 -26.02 -2.23 -14.99
N GLN A 41 -26.93 -2.75 -14.15
CA GLN A 41 -27.34 -2.07 -12.93
C GLN A 41 -26.15 -1.89 -11.96
N VAL A 42 -25.33 -2.92 -11.78
CA VAL A 42 -24.12 -2.83 -10.94
C VAL A 42 -23.13 -1.81 -11.50
N GLU A 43 -22.94 -1.75 -12.83
CA GLU A 43 -22.07 -0.74 -13.45
C GLU A 43 -22.49 0.70 -13.13
N GLN A 44 -23.80 0.99 -13.09
CA GLN A 44 -24.30 2.33 -12.76
C GLN A 44 -24.00 2.71 -11.31
N GLU A 45 -23.98 1.73 -10.39
CA GLU A 45 -23.75 1.98 -8.96
C GLU A 45 -22.25 2.06 -8.58
N ILE A 46 -21.35 1.59 -9.44
CA ILE A 46 -19.90 1.57 -9.15
C ILE A 46 -19.36 2.98 -8.99
N ASP A 47 -19.69 3.90 -9.90
CA ASP A 47 -19.13 5.24 -9.85
C ASP A 47 -19.56 5.98 -8.57
N ASP A 48 -20.82 5.80 -8.14
CA ASP A 48 -21.32 6.35 -6.87
C ASP A 48 -20.66 5.70 -5.65
N PHE A 49 -20.35 4.40 -5.71
CA PHE A 49 -19.67 3.70 -4.60
C PHE A 49 -18.25 4.24 -4.35
N PHE A 50 -17.54 4.64 -5.40
CA PHE A 50 -16.16 5.15 -5.31
C PHE A 50 -16.05 6.68 -5.26
N LYS A 51 -17.18 7.41 -5.33
CA LYS A 51 -17.24 8.87 -5.46
C LYS A 51 -16.41 9.64 -4.43
N ASP A 52 -16.33 9.15 -3.19
CA ASP A 52 -15.61 9.83 -2.09
C ASP A 52 -14.15 9.36 -1.93
N LYS A 53 -13.61 8.58 -2.86
CA LYS A 53 -12.29 7.92 -2.72
C LYS A 53 -11.33 8.18 -3.88
N THR A 54 -11.56 9.23 -4.64
CA THR A 54 -10.86 9.52 -5.90
C THR A 54 -9.39 9.92 -5.75
N GLU A 55 -8.93 10.22 -4.54
CA GLU A 55 -7.54 10.61 -4.26
C GLU A 55 -6.59 9.41 -4.08
N ASP A 56 -7.12 8.21 -3.82
CA ASP A 56 -6.33 7.00 -3.64
C ASP A 56 -6.19 6.23 -4.96
N LYS A 57 -5.00 6.29 -5.56
CA LYS A 57 -4.68 5.60 -6.82
C LYS A 57 -4.99 4.11 -6.81
N ASP A 58 -4.80 3.42 -5.69
CA ASP A 58 -5.11 1.99 -5.62
C ASP A 58 -6.64 1.75 -5.64
N THR A 59 -7.41 2.69 -5.08
CA THR A 59 -8.87 2.61 -5.08
C THR A 59 -9.43 2.91 -6.47
N GLU A 60 -8.87 3.89 -7.19
CA GLU A 60 -9.21 4.11 -8.60
C GLU A 60 -8.85 2.90 -9.46
N LYS A 61 -7.69 2.28 -9.24
CA LYS A 61 -7.32 1.03 -9.92
C LYS A 61 -8.31 -0.11 -9.63
N LEU A 62 -8.71 -0.29 -8.37
CA LEU A 62 -9.73 -1.29 -8.02
C LEU A 62 -11.06 -1.03 -8.74
N LYS A 63 -11.48 0.22 -8.86
CA LYS A 63 -12.67 0.62 -9.61
C LYS A 63 -12.54 0.24 -11.09
N GLU A 64 -11.41 0.51 -11.71
CA GLU A 64 -11.13 0.12 -13.10
C GLU A 64 -11.13 -1.41 -13.28
N ASP A 65 -10.50 -2.14 -12.37
CA ASP A 65 -10.45 -3.60 -12.38
C ASP A 65 -11.86 -4.22 -12.23
N VAL A 66 -12.71 -3.66 -11.36
CA VAL A 66 -14.11 -4.08 -11.23
C VAL A 66 -14.90 -3.77 -12.51
N LYS A 67 -14.73 -2.58 -13.11
CA LYS A 67 -15.39 -2.24 -14.40
C LYS A 67 -14.97 -3.21 -15.51
N LYS A 68 -13.69 -3.57 -15.56
CA LYS A 68 -13.17 -4.57 -16.51
C LYS A 68 -13.79 -5.94 -16.28
N LEU A 69 -13.86 -6.40 -15.02
CA LEU A 69 -14.51 -7.66 -14.67
C LEU A 69 -15.97 -7.69 -15.13
N LEU A 70 -16.75 -6.63 -14.88
CA LEU A 70 -18.16 -6.59 -15.33
C LEU A 70 -18.30 -6.68 -16.86
N LYS A 71 -17.39 -6.04 -17.60
CA LYS A 71 -17.33 -6.14 -19.07
C LYS A 71 -17.02 -7.57 -19.52
N ASP A 72 -16.08 -8.25 -18.86
CA ASP A 72 -15.73 -9.64 -19.14
C ASP A 72 -16.88 -10.60 -18.77
N LEU A 73 -17.59 -10.36 -17.67
CA LEU A 73 -18.77 -11.15 -17.28
C LEU A 73 -19.95 -10.98 -18.25
N LYS A 74 -20.11 -9.79 -18.85
CA LYS A 74 -21.12 -9.56 -19.91
C LYS A 74 -20.84 -10.40 -21.15
N SER A 75 -19.58 -10.53 -21.57
CA SER A 75 -19.20 -11.27 -22.77
C SER A 75 -19.27 -12.79 -22.62
N LYS A 76 -19.21 -13.32 -21.37
CA LYS A 76 -19.38 -14.76 -21.10
C LYS A 76 -20.78 -15.28 -21.48
N GLU A 77 -20.85 -16.22 -22.41
CA GLU A 77 -22.11 -16.84 -22.85
C GLU A 77 -22.50 -18.02 -21.95
N ILE A 78 -23.76 -18.05 -21.49
CA ILE A 78 -24.29 -19.19 -20.75
C ILE A 78 -24.73 -20.25 -21.75
N SER A 79 -24.11 -21.42 -21.66
CA SER A 79 -24.30 -22.52 -22.59
C SER A 79 -24.47 -23.85 -21.85
N LYS A 80 -24.69 -24.94 -22.59
CA LYS A 80 -24.81 -26.28 -22.01
C LYS A 80 -23.54 -26.71 -21.25
N ASN A 81 -22.37 -26.27 -21.71
CA ASN A 81 -21.07 -26.59 -21.09
C ASN A 81 -20.63 -25.53 -20.06
N TYR A 82 -21.36 -24.41 -19.99
CA TYR A 82 -21.09 -23.32 -19.07
C TYR A 82 -22.41 -22.84 -18.46
N SER A 83 -22.83 -23.56 -17.43
CA SER A 83 -24.12 -23.34 -16.77
C SER A 83 -24.16 -22.00 -16.03
N ILE A 84 -25.36 -21.55 -15.68
CA ILE A 84 -25.53 -20.38 -14.82
C ILE A 84 -24.86 -20.56 -13.45
N ALA A 85 -24.81 -21.78 -12.92
CA ALA A 85 -24.13 -22.08 -11.66
C ALA A 85 -22.61 -21.86 -11.78
N ASN A 86 -22.00 -22.31 -12.89
CA ASN A 86 -20.59 -22.07 -13.17
C ASN A 86 -20.32 -20.57 -13.35
N PHE A 87 -21.17 -19.88 -14.12
CA PHE A 87 -21.08 -18.43 -14.28
C PHE A 87 -21.10 -17.69 -12.93
N LEU A 88 -22.05 -18.02 -12.04
CA LEU A 88 -22.16 -17.38 -10.72
C LEU A 88 -20.95 -17.69 -9.83
N ALA A 89 -20.49 -18.95 -9.82
CA ALA A 89 -19.33 -19.36 -9.03
C ALA A 89 -18.05 -18.65 -9.50
N ASP A 90 -17.80 -18.60 -10.81
CA ASP A 90 -16.64 -17.93 -11.39
C ASP A 90 -16.68 -16.43 -11.13
N SER A 91 -17.84 -15.78 -11.36
CA SER A 91 -18.03 -14.35 -11.11
C SER A 91 -17.72 -13.99 -9.65
N LYS A 92 -18.19 -14.82 -8.71
CA LYS A 92 -17.91 -14.65 -7.28
C LYS A 92 -16.42 -14.81 -6.99
N ASN A 93 -15.78 -15.85 -7.53
CA ASN A 93 -14.36 -16.11 -7.30
C ASN A 93 -13.48 -14.99 -7.88
N GLU A 94 -13.79 -14.51 -9.09
CA GLU A 94 -13.09 -13.41 -9.75
C GLU A 94 -13.22 -12.11 -8.94
N PHE A 95 -14.43 -11.78 -8.46
CA PHE A 95 -14.64 -10.60 -7.62
C PHE A 95 -13.91 -10.70 -6.26
N ILE A 96 -13.98 -11.86 -5.59
CA ILE A 96 -13.24 -12.10 -4.35
C ILE A 96 -11.74 -11.96 -4.57
N SER A 97 -11.22 -12.47 -5.69
CA SER A 97 -9.80 -12.36 -6.04
C SER A 97 -9.34 -10.91 -6.21
N LEU A 98 -10.14 -10.07 -6.88
CA LEU A 98 -9.85 -8.63 -7.02
C LEU A 98 -9.80 -7.93 -5.66
N VAL A 99 -10.82 -8.14 -4.82
CA VAL A 99 -10.89 -7.52 -3.49
C VAL A 99 -9.74 -7.99 -2.59
N ASN A 100 -9.42 -9.29 -2.63
CA ASN A 100 -8.30 -9.85 -1.86
C ASN A 100 -6.96 -9.25 -2.33
N SER A 101 -6.75 -9.14 -3.64
CA SER A 101 -5.52 -8.56 -4.20
C SER A 101 -5.33 -7.11 -3.76
N PHE A 102 -6.40 -6.31 -3.79
CA PHE A 102 -6.39 -4.94 -3.27
C PHE A 102 -6.06 -4.88 -1.77
N TRP A 103 -6.67 -5.74 -0.94
CA TRP A 103 -6.37 -5.78 0.50
C TRP A 103 -4.93 -6.20 0.78
N GLN A 104 -4.41 -7.20 0.07
CA GLN A 104 -3.01 -7.62 0.19
C GLN A 104 -2.05 -6.48 -0.16
N LEU A 105 -2.34 -5.71 -1.21
CA LEU A 105 -1.58 -4.51 -1.55
C LEU A 105 -1.60 -3.48 -0.41
N LYS A 106 -2.78 -3.16 0.15
CA LYS A 106 -2.92 -2.20 1.25
C LYS A 106 -2.21 -2.66 2.52
N ILE A 107 -2.33 -3.93 2.89
CA ILE A 107 -1.61 -4.53 4.02
C ILE A 107 -0.09 -4.45 3.79
N GLY A 108 0.37 -4.78 2.58
CA GLY A 108 1.77 -4.67 2.20
C GLY A 108 2.32 -3.24 2.34
N LYS A 109 1.57 -2.24 1.86
CA LYS A 109 1.94 -0.81 1.99
C LYS A 109 2.00 -0.40 3.46
N ALA A 110 1.00 -0.77 4.26
CA ALA A 110 0.98 -0.48 5.68
C ALA A 110 2.18 -1.09 6.41
N LYS A 111 2.49 -2.37 6.14
CA LYS A 111 3.66 -3.04 6.73
C LYS A 111 4.97 -2.31 6.43
N LYS A 112 5.20 -1.95 5.16
CA LYS A 112 6.42 -1.22 4.76
C LYS A 112 6.48 0.18 5.36
N ALA A 113 5.35 0.88 5.45
CA ALA A 113 5.27 2.16 6.14
C ALA A 113 5.61 2.03 7.63
N PHE A 114 5.14 0.98 8.31
CA PHE A 114 5.53 0.71 9.70
C PHE A 114 7.03 0.43 9.85
N GLU A 115 7.62 -0.35 8.95
CA GLU A 115 9.08 -0.56 8.92
C GLU A 115 9.85 0.76 8.73
N TYR A 116 9.36 1.63 7.85
CA TYR A 116 9.92 2.97 7.66
C TYR A 116 9.85 3.81 8.94
N PHE A 117 8.69 3.86 9.59
CA PHE A 117 8.51 4.65 10.82
C PHE A 117 9.37 4.12 11.97
N ALA A 118 9.59 2.81 12.07
CA ALA A 118 10.49 2.25 13.07
C ALA A 118 11.93 2.79 12.92
N ILE A 119 12.46 2.82 11.69
CA ILE A 119 13.79 3.39 11.40
C ILE A 119 13.84 4.88 11.74
N TYR A 120 12.79 5.63 11.34
CA TYR A 120 12.71 7.06 11.61
C TYR A 120 12.67 7.36 13.11
N ASP A 121 11.86 6.62 13.87
CA ASP A 121 11.74 6.79 15.32
C ASP A 121 13.03 6.41 16.05
N ASP A 122 13.69 5.31 15.65
CA ASP A 122 14.99 4.92 16.18
C ASP A 122 16.04 6.00 15.93
N PHE A 123 16.05 6.56 14.72
CA PHE A 123 16.95 7.66 14.39
C PHE A 123 16.64 8.93 15.18
N ARG A 124 15.36 9.33 15.28
CA ARG A 124 14.92 10.46 16.09
C ARG A 124 15.37 10.31 17.55
N ASN A 125 15.17 9.14 18.14
CA ASN A 125 15.60 8.86 19.51
C ASN A 125 17.12 8.94 19.65
N TRP A 126 17.86 8.46 18.66
CA TRP A 126 19.32 8.58 18.62
C TRP A 126 19.77 10.05 18.53
N LEU A 127 19.13 10.88 17.69
CA LEU A 127 19.43 12.31 17.57
C LEU A 127 19.22 13.05 18.89
N LEU A 128 18.12 12.75 19.59
CA LEU A 128 17.81 13.31 20.90
C LEU A 128 18.87 12.91 21.94
N LYS A 129 19.26 11.63 21.98
CA LYS A 129 20.28 11.13 22.91
C LYS A 129 21.65 11.79 22.70
N ASN A 130 21.99 12.11 21.46
CA ASN A 130 23.28 12.73 21.10
C ASN A 130 23.26 14.27 21.13
N ASN A 131 22.15 14.87 21.58
CA ASN A 131 21.99 16.32 21.70
C ASN A 131 22.43 17.06 20.42
N ILE A 132 21.78 16.75 19.30
CA ILE A 132 22.18 17.32 17.99
C ILE A 132 22.07 18.85 17.92
N ASP A 133 21.30 19.47 18.82
CA ASP A 133 21.19 20.92 18.95
C ASP A 133 22.43 21.58 19.57
N ALA A 134 23.36 20.80 20.13
CA ALA A 134 24.61 21.32 20.66
C ALA A 134 25.45 22.00 19.56
N PRO A 135 26.14 23.12 19.84
CA PRO A 135 26.97 23.81 18.85
C PRO A 135 28.03 22.92 18.17
N ALA A 136 28.57 21.93 18.90
CA ALA A 136 29.54 20.96 18.40
C ALA A 136 28.99 20.08 17.24
N ASN A 137 27.66 19.93 17.15
CA ASN A 137 26.97 19.07 16.18
C ASN A 137 26.33 19.86 15.03
N LYS A 138 26.62 21.16 14.89
CA LYS A 138 25.99 22.06 13.91
C LYS A 138 25.98 21.49 12.48
N LYS A 139 27.09 20.89 12.03
CA LYS A 139 27.19 20.29 10.68
C LYS A 139 26.25 19.10 10.50
N VAL A 140 26.09 18.28 11.53
CA VAL A 140 25.19 17.12 11.50
C VAL A 140 23.74 17.59 11.48
N LYS A 141 23.41 18.61 12.31
CA LYS A 141 22.09 19.24 12.31
C LYS A 141 21.72 19.77 10.92
N GLU A 142 22.62 20.50 10.27
CA GLU A 142 22.41 21.03 8.92
C GLU A 142 22.15 19.91 7.89
N LYS A 143 22.85 18.77 7.99
CA LYS A 143 22.61 17.61 7.12
C LYS A 143 21.23 16.98 7.35
N VAL A 144 20.83 16.83 8.61
CA VAL A 144 19.50 16.32 8.98
C VAL A 144 18.40 17.25 8.45
N ASP A 145 18.53 18.56 8.67
CA ASP A 145 17.57 19.55 8.19
C ASP A 145 17.47 19.55 6.65
N ASN A 146 18.61 19.45 5.96
CA ASN A 146 18.63 19.36 4.50
C ASN A 146 17.98 18.06 4.00
N PHE A 147 18.27 16.92 4.64
CA PHE A 147 17.63 15.66 4.29
C PHE A 147 16.11 15.74 4.42
N VAL A 148 15.60 16.30 5.53
CA VAL A 148 14.15 16.48 5.72
C VAL A 148 13.56 17.40 4.64
N LYS A 149 14.18 18.55 4.38
CA LYS A 149 13.71 19.50 3.35
C LYS A 149 13.69 18.90 1.93
N THR A 150 14.65 18.05 1.59
CA THR A 150 14.76 17.45 0.25
C THR A 150 13.85 16.24 0.05
N ASN A 151 13.50 15.52 1.13
CA ASN A 151 12.83 14.22 1.02
C ASN A 151 11.38 14.21 1.52
N PHE A 152 10.92 15.32 2.12
CA PHE A 152 9.59 15.45 2.69
C PHE A 152 8.91 16.69 2.09
N ASP A 153 7.77 16.50 1.43
CA ASP A 153 6.97 17.60 0.89
C ASP A 153 6.20 18.26 2.02
N ASN A 154 6.55 19.51 2.36
CA ASN A 154 6.00 20.22 3.52
C ASN A 154 6.08 19.40 4.82
N GLY A 155 7.16 18.62 4.99
CA GLY A 155 7.35 17.75 6.16
C GLY A 155 6.53 16.47 6.17
N LYS A 156 5.91 16.10 5.04
CA LYS A 156 5.08 14.89 4.90
C LYS A 156 5.61 13.96 3.82
N ILE A 157 5.34 12.67 3.99
CA ILE A 157 5.54 11.64 2.98
C ILE A 157 4.17 11.11 2.60
N ASP A 158 3.85 11.14 1.31
CA ASP A 158 2.57 10.66 0.79
C ASP A 158 2.61 9.17 0.45
N PHE A 159 2.56 8.34 1.49
CA PHE A 159 2.53 6.89 1.36
C PHE A 159 1.29 6.36 0.61
N ASN A 160 0.20 7.15 0.52
CA ASN A 160 -1.01 6.72 -0.19
C ASN A 160 -0.76 6.63 -1.70
N ASN A 161 0.09 7.51 -2.23
CA ASN A 161 0.41 7.58 -3.65
C ASN A 161 1.66 6.81 -4.05
N PHE A 162 2.40 6.24 -3.09
CA PHE A 162 3.59 5.45 -3.34
C PHE A 162 3.24 4.02 -3.73
N SER A 163 3.99 3.46 -4.67
CA SER A 163 4.03 2.02 -4.88
C SER A 163 4.79 1.33 -3.74
N LEU A 164 4.69 0.01 -3.61
CA LEU A 164 5.49 -0.74 -2.63
C LEU A 164 6.99 -0.51 -2.82
N GLU A 165 7.44 -0.40 -4.07
CA GLU A 165 8.84 -0.15 -4.43
C GLU A 165 9.29 1.27 -4.06
N ASP A 166 8.40 2.26 -4.17
CA ASP A 166 8.71 3.64 -3.77
C ASP A 166 8.91 3.73 -2.26
N ILE A 167 8.13 2.97 -1.47
CA ILE A 167 8.30 2.89 -0.01
C ILE A 167 9.66 2.27 0.32
N ASP A 168 10.04 1.17 -0.35
CA ASP A 168 11.34 0.54 -0.12
C ASP A 168 12.50 1.47 -0.49
N LYS A 169 12.45 2.13 -1.65
CA LYS A 169 13.48 3.07 -2.08
C LYS A 169 13.64 4.22 -1.09
N HIS A 170 12.54 4.75 -0.56
CA HIS A 170 12.58 5.82 0.44
C HIS A 170 13.14 5.32 1.78
N LYS A 171 12.75 4.10 2.19
CA LYS A 171 13.31 3.42 3.37
C LYS A 171 14.82 3.19 3.25
N ASP A 172 15.30 2.71 2.12
CA ASP A 172 16.73 2.47 1.88
C ASP A 172 17.53 3.77 1.88
N LYS A 173 16.95 4.84 1.32
CA LYS A 173 17.53 6.19 1.36
C LYS A 173 17.63 6.71 2.80
N LEU A 174 16.60 6.51 3.61
CA LEU A 174 16.62 6.85 5.03
C LEU A 174 17.70 6.05 5.77
N ASN A 175 17.71 4.71 5.62
CA ASN A 175 18.71 3.85 6.27
C ASN A 175 20.14 4.28 5.94
N LYS A 176 20.44 4.49 4.66
CA LYS A 176 21.77 4.95 4.23
C LYS A 176 22.14 6.28 4.89
N PHE A 177 21.21 7.23 4.91
CA PHE A 177 21.43 8.52 5.57
C PHE A 177 21.64 8.37 7.08
N VAL A 178 20.87 7.51 7.75
CA VAL A 178 21.01 7.25 9.19
C VAL A 178 22.39 6.72 9.53
N GLU A 179 22.89 5.74 8.77
CA GLU A 179 24.23 5.18 8.98
C GLU A 179 25.31 6.24 8.75
N GLU A 180 25.22 7.02 7.67
CA GLU A 180 26.16 8.13 7.39
C GLU A 180 26.21 9.14 8.56
N ILE A 181 25.05 9.52 9.11
CA ILE A 181 24.97 10.47 10.21
C ILE A 181 25.50 9.88 11.52
N LYS A 182 25.21 8.61 11.81
CA LYS A 182 25.71 7.92 13.00
C LYS A 182 27.22 7.80 13.00
N ASP A 183 27.83 7.55 11.85
CA ASP A 183 29.29 7.48 11.71
C ASP A 183 29.99 8.83 11.92
N GLU A 184 29.31 9.94 11.64
CA GLU A 184 29.83 11.29 11.84
C GLU A 184 29.84 11.72 13.30
N ILE A 185 28.85 11.27 14.09
CA ILE A 185 28.85 11.42 15.54
C ILE A 185 29.45 10.16 16.16
N LYS A 186 30.78 10.01 16.04
CA LYS A 186 31.50 9.11 16.94
C LYS A 186 31.38 9.68 18.35
N ASP A 187 30.77 8.87 19.22
CA ASP A 187 30.53 9.09 20.64
C ASP A 187 31.55 10.08 21.25
N PRO A 188 31.09 11.24 21.76
CA PRO A 188 31.96 12.25 22.37
C PRO A 188 32.87 11.70 23.47
N GLU A 189 32.48 10.62 24.16
CA GLU A 189 33.37 9.94 25.11
C GLU A 189 34.47 9.15 24.41
N LEU A 190 34.15 8.39 23.35
CA LEU A 190 35.16 7.72 22.52
C LEU A 190 36.10 8.72 21.86
N LYS A 191 35.59 9.87 21.42
CA LYS A 191 36.41 10.94 20.83
C LYS A 191 37.36 11.52 21.88
N LYS A 192 36.89 11.78 23.11
CA LYS A 192 37.74 12.15 24.26
C LYS A 192 38.75 11.07 24.62
N ILE A 193 38.37 9.79 24.61
CA ILE A 193 39.25 8.67 24.93
C ILE A 193 40.34 8.55 23.86
N VAL A 194 39.99 8.68 22.58
CA VAL A 194 40.95 8.63 21.46
C VAL A 194 41.86 9.85 21.44
N GLU A 195 41.33 11.05 21.71
CA GLU A 195 42.13 12.28 21.83
C GLU A 195 43.11 12.20 23.02
N ASN A 196 42.64 11.73 24.19
CA ASN A 196 43.50 11.50 25.36
C ASN A 196 44.56 10.41 25.11
N ALA A 197 44.18 9.30 24.47
CA ALA A 197 45.12 8.23 24.14
C ALA A 197 46.19 8.69 23.13
N SER A 198 45.80 9.50 22.14
CA SER A 198 46.73 10.05 21.13
C SER A 198 47.69 11.09 21.74
N SER A 199 47.21 11.93 22.66
CA SER A 199 48.03 12.89 23.40
C SER A 199 49.09 12.19 24.26
N ASN A 200 48.69 11.14 25.00
CA ASN A 200 49.62 10.37 25.83
C ASN A 200 50.69 9.63 25.01
N LEU A 201 50.35 9.12 23.82
CA LEU A 201 51.30 8.48 22.91
C LEU A 201 52.34 9.44 22.32
N ASN A 202 51.94 10.69 22.04
CA ASN A 202 52.87 11.70 21.54
C ASN A 202 53.82 12.20 22.65
N GLY A 203 53.34 12.35 23.89
CA GLY A 203 54.21 12.71 25.02
C GLY A 203 55.28 11.66 25.36
N ILE A 204 55.00 10.37 25.10
CA ILE A 204 55.98 9.29 25.28
C ILE A 204 57.04 9.31 24.16
N LYS A 205 56.70 9.72 22.94
CA LYS A 205 57.65 9.86 21.83
C LYS A 205 58.62 11.04 21.99
N GLU A 206 58.25 12.06 22.75
CA GLU A 206 59.15 13.18 23.08
C GLU A 206 60.13 12.85 24.22
N PHE A 207 59.92 11.73 24.93
CA PHE A 207 60.75 11.27 26.04
C PHE A 207 61.73 10.13 25.69
N LEU A 208 61.67 9.60 24.46
CA LEU A 208 62.58 8.59 23.92
C LEU A 208 63.53 9.21 22.88
#